data_AF-A4T468-F1
#
_entry.id   AF-A4T468-F1
#
_cell.length_a   1.000
_cell.length_b   1.000
_cell.length_c   1.000
_cell.angle_alpha   90.00
_cell.angle_beta   90.00
_cell.angle_gamma   90.00
#
_symmetry.space_group_name_H-M   'P 1'
#
loop_
_entity.id
_entity.type
_entity.pdbx_description
1 polymer ?
#
loop_
_entity_poly.entity_id
_entity_poly.type
_entity_poly.pdbx_seq_one_letter_code
_entity_poly.pdbx_strand_id
1 'polypeptide(L)'
;MVKTLAVSCGAALALSACSFSIGGLDYDKLESGITEQLNNSYSSLGLSVSSVECPETSPGPKKGESLECSAQVGGQTVRVDATVTDDDYNVNFKTIDTLYDLPTVADTLTESVSEQVGFDVTVDCGSGLKAVEVGTTFDCTAADPQGEERTVQVTAAPVGEDDSWELLG
;
A
#
# COMPACT_ATOMS: atom_id res chain seq x y z
N MET A 1 11.98 53.74 0.63
CA MET A 1 12.56 52.99 1.75
C MET A 1 12.42 51.52 1.42
N VAL A 2 13.55 50.83 1.25
CA VAL A 2 13.63 49.41 0.91
C VAL A 2 13.34 48.59 2.16
N LYS A 3 12.45 47.60 2.08
CA LYS A 3 12.41 46.52 3.06
C LYS A 3 12.15 45.20 2.34
N THR A 4 13.25 44.62 1.88
CA THR A 4 13.39 43.22 1.50
C THR A 4 12.94 42.33 2.66
N LEU A 5 12.02 41.40 2.40
CA LEU A 5 11.76 40.27 3.28
C LEU A 5 12.02 39.00 2.49
N ALA A 6 12.89 38.19 3.09
CA ALA A 6 13.53 37.02 2.51
C ALA A 6 12.51 35.94 2.14
N VAL A 7 12.69 35.37 0.94
CA VAL A 7 12.12 34.09 0.55
C VAL A 7 12.77 33.03 1.44
N SER A 8 11.97 32.46 2.34
CA SER A 8 12.34 31.27 3.11
C SER A 8 12.48 30.10 2.16
N CYS A 9 13.69 29.54 2.10
CA CYS A 9 13.99 28.30 1.38
C CYS A 9 13.12 27.18 1.99
N GLY A 10 12.10 26.73 1.25
CA GLY A 10 11.33 25.56 1.61
C GLY A 10 12.23 24.33 1.55
N ALA A 11 12.44 23.68 2.69
CA ALA A 11 13.06 22.37 2.74
C ALA A 11 12.09 21.36 2.11
N ALA A 12 12.26 21.09 0.82
CA ALA A 12 11.72 19.89 0.21
C ALA A 12 12.46 18.70 0.86
N LEU A 13 11.73 17.88 1.61
CA LEU A 13 12.20 16.57 2.06
C LEU A 13 12.33 15.70 0.80
N ALA A 14 13.51 15.75 0.19
CA ALA A 14 13.88 14.82 -0.86
C ALA A 14 14.05 13.45 -0.21
N LEU A 15 13.09 12.56 -0.47
CA LEU A 15 13.30 11.12 -0.27
C LEU A 15 14.55 10.74 -1.06
N SER A 16 15.43 9.99 -0.41
CA SER A 16 16.72 9.56 -0.91
C SER A 16 16.60 8.91 -2.29
N ALA A 17 16.92 9.66 -3.34
CA ALA A 17 17.16 9.15 -4.67
C ALA A 17 18.48 8.37 -4.67
N CYS A 18 18.41 7.05 -4.77
CA CYS A 18 19.59 6.21 -4.94
C CYS A 18 20.09 6.39 -6.38
N SER A 19 21.23 7.06 -6.58
CA SER A 19 21.84 7.17 -7.92
C SER A 19 22.40 5.82 -8.38
N PHE A 20 21.96 5.33 -9.54
CA PHE A 20 22.42 4.06 -10.12
C PHE A 20 23.54 4.30 -11.16
N SER A 21 24.55 3.42 -11.20
CA SER A 21 25.77 3.60 -12.00
C SER A 21 25.72 2.85 -13.34
N ILE A 22 26.32 3.46 -14.36
CA ILE A 22 26.83 2.95 -15.65
C ILE A 22 26.51 1.45 -15.94
N GLY A 23 25.35 1.15 -16.53
CA GLY A 23 25.07 -0.20 -17.05
C GLY A 23 23.60 -0.61 -17.22
N GLY A 24 22.66 0.08 -16.58
CA GLY A 24 21.24 -0.29 -16.58
C GLY A 24 20.64 -0.19 -15.19
N LEU A 25 19.41 -0.69 -15.02
CA LEU A 25 18.74 -0.79 -13.71
C LEU A 25 19.42 -1.87 -12.85
N ASP A 26 19.70 -1.54 -11.58
CA ASP A 26 20.29 -2.45 -10.60
C ASP A 26 19.16 -3.18 -9.85
N TYR A 27 18.86 -4.40 -10.29
CA TYR A 27 17.73 -5.19 -9.79
C TYR A 27 17.89 -5.58 -8.30
N ASP A 28 19.10 -5.88 -7.83
CA ASP A 28 19.35 -6.18 -6.42
C ASP A 28 18.99 -4.99 -5.52
N LYS A 29 19.36 -3.77 -5.94
CA LYS A 29 18.98 -2.55 -5.21
C LYS A 29 17.49 -2.22 -5.32
N LEU A 30 16.89 -2.50 -6.47
CA LEU A 30 15.45 -2.32 -6.68
C LEU A 30 14.64 -3.18 -5.72
N GLU A 31 14.95 -4.47 -5.67
CA GLU A 31 14.32 -5.45 -4.78
C GLU A 31 14.56 -5.11 -3.30
N SER A 32 15.76 -4.63 -2.97
CA SER A 32 16.09 -4.15 -1.61
C SER A 32 15.26 -2.91 -1.23
N GLY A 33 15.09 -1.95 -2.16
CA GLY A 33 14.27 -0.75 -1.93
C GLY A 33 12.80 -1.08 -1.70
N ILE A 34 12.23 -2.00 -2.48
CA ILE A 34 10.86 -2.49 -2.29
C ILE A 34 10.74 -3.21 -0.94
N THR A 35 11.72 -4.05 -0.59
CA THR A 35 11.78 -4.76 0.69
C THR A 35 11.73 -3.78 1.86
N GLU A 36 12.55 -2.74 1.84
CA GLU A 36 12.58 -1.71 2.89
C GLU A 36 11.25 -0.94 2.98
N GLN A 37 10.69 -0.53 1.84
CA GLN A 37 9.42 0.18 1.81
C GLN A 37 8.28 -0.65 2.42
N LEU A 38 8.10 -1.88 1.95
CA LEU A 38 7.02 -2.75 2.43
C LEU A 38 7.22 -3.18 3.90
N ASN A 39 8.47 -3.42 4.34
CA ASN A 39 8.75 -3.69 5.75
C ASN A 39 8.36 -2.52 6.65
N ASN A 40 8.63 -1.27 6.23
CA ASN A 40 8.21 -0.10 6.99
C ASN A 40 6.69 -0.02 7.06
N SER A 41 6.00 -0.22 5.94
CA SER A 41 4.54 -0.17 5.84
C SER A 41 3.82 -1.24 6.68
N TYR A 42 4.33 -2.47 6.70
CA TYR A 42 3.68 -3.59 7.39
C TYR A 42 4.28 -3.90 8.76
N SER A 43 5.22 -3.09 9.24
CA SER A 43 5.85 -3.24 10.55
C SER A 43 4.85 -3.20 11.71
N SER A 44 3.80 -2.38 11.59
CA SER A 44 2.72 -2.27 12.59
C SER A 44 1.88 -3.54 12.69
N LEU A 45 1.80 -4.32 11.61
CA LEU A 45 1.15 -5.62 11.56
C LEU A 45 2.09 -6.76 12.00
N GLY A 46 3.35 -6.45 12.35
CA GLY A 46 4.36 -7.44 12.69
C GLY A 46 4.78 -8.33 11.51
N LEU A 47 4.51 -7.89 10.27
CA LEU A 47 4.85 -8.64 9.07
C LEU A 47 6.18 -8.15 8.49
N SER A 48 6.87 -9.07 7.83
CA SER A 48 8.07 -8.76 7.07
C SER A 48 8.04 -9.40 5.69
N VAL A 49 8.71 -8.74 4.76
CA VAL A 49 8.96 -9.23 3.41
C VAL A 49 9.93 -10.40 3.48
N SER A 50 9.56 -11.52 2.87
CA SER A 50 10.39 -12.73 2.80
C SER A 50 11.22 -12.79 1.52
N SER A 51 10.69 -12.27 0.41
CA SER A 51 11.37 -12.16 -0.87
C SER A 51 10.70 -11.09 -1.73
N VAL A 52 11.46 -10.51 -2.65
CA VAL A 52 10.96 -9.69 -3.76
C VAL A 52 11.58 -10.25 -5.03
N GLU A 53 10.78 -10.37 -6.09
CA GLU A 53 11.22 -10.79 -7.41
C GLU A 53 10.77 -9.75 -8.43
N CYS A 54 11.72 -9.11 -9.10
CA CYS A 54 11.46 -8.18 -10.19
C CYS A 54 11.91 -8.81 -11.53
N PRO A 55 11.06 -8.82 -12.58
CA PRO A 55 11.43 -9.41 -13.86
C PRO A 55 12.56 -8.62 -14.52
N GLU A 56 13.71 -9.26 -14.70
CA GLU A 56 14.81 -8.69 -15.47
C GLU A 56 14.46 -8.60 -16.96
N THR A 57 14.67 -7.43 -17.55
CA THR A 57 14.41 -7.18 -18.98
C THR A 57 15.68 -6.72 -19.68
N SER A 58 15.85 -7.14 -20.95
CA SER A 58 16.99 -6.74 -21.78
C SER A 58 16.50 -6.34 -23.18
N PRO A 59 16.67 -5.08 -23.60
CA PRO A 59 17.19 -3.96 -22.80
C PRO A 59 16.30 -3.65 -21.59
N GLY A 60 16.90 -3.13 -20.51
CA GLY A 60 16.16 -2.74 -19.31
C GLY A 60 15.15 -1.61 -19.55
N PRO A 61 14.26 -1.35 -18.58
CA PRO A 61 13.20 -0.35 -18.73
C PRO A 61 13.79 1.05 -18.86
N LYS A 62 13.20 1.84 -19.75
CA LYS A 62 13.54 3.24 -19.97
C LYS A 62 12.76 4.14 -19.02
N LYS A 63 13.17 5.39 -18.94
CA LYS A 63 12.40 6.45 -18.31
C LYS A 63 10.93 6.43 -18.75
N GLY A 64 10.03 6.39 -17.77
CA GLY A 64 8.58 6.34 -17.93
C GLY A 64 8.02 4.93 -18.09
N GLU A 65 8.86 3.91 -18.22
CA GLU A 65 8.42 2.52 -18.23
C GLU A 65 8.35 1.99 -16.79
N SER A 66 7.34 1.17 -16.52
CA SER A 66 7.20 0.45 -15.26
C SER A 66 7.52 -1.02 -15.41
N LEU A 67 7.88 -1.64 -14.29
CA LEU A 67 8.02 -3.07 -14.13
C LEU A 67 7.22 -3.52 -12.90
N GLU A 68 6.52 -4.64 -13.03
CA GLU A 68 5.76 -5.22 -11.92
C GLU A 68 6.65 -6.21 -11.16
N CYS A 69 6.95 -5.90 -9.90
CA CYS A 69 7.62 -6.80 -8.97
C CYS A 69 6.61 -7.53 -8.09
N SER A 70 6.96 -8.74 -7.67
CA SER A 70 6.17 -9.54 -6.73
C SER A 70 6.90 -9.66 -5.40
N ALA A 71 6.27 -9.24 -4.30
CA ALA A 71 6.82 -9.36 -2.96
C ALA A 71 6.03 -10.40 -2.14
N GLN A 72 6.73 -11.26 -1.41
CA GLN A 72 6.11 -12.21 -0.49
C GLN A 72 6.08 -11.63 0.92
N VAL A 73 4.88 -11.41 1.48
CA VAL A 73 4.67 -10.83 2.82
C VAL A 73 3.63 -11.66 3.57
N GLY A 74 4.01 -12.22 4.72
CA GLY A 74 3.08 -13.02 5.54
C GLY A 74 2.47 -14.23 4.81
N GLY A 75 3.15 -14.77 3.79
CA GLY A 75 2.64 -15.86 2.96
C GLY A 75 1.74 -15.42 1.80
N GLN A 76 1.48 -14.13 1.65
CA GLN A 76 0.72 -13.54 0.54
C GLN A 76 1.65 -12.86 -0.47
N THR A 77 1.21 -12.78 -1.72
CA THR A 77 1.89 -12.03 -2.77
C THR A 77 1.32 -10.62 -2.84
N VAL A 78 2.20 -9.62 -2.77
CA VAL A 78 1.89 -8.21 -2.94
C VAL A 78 2.61 -7.71 -4.19
N ARG A 79 1.86 -7.31 -5.22
CA ARG A 79 2.44 -6.73 -6.44
C ARG A 79 2.78 -5.26 -6.25
N VAL A 80 3.91 -4.85 -6.80
CA VAL A 80 4.44 -3.47 -6.74
C VAL A 80 4.83 -3.02 -8.14
N ASP A 81 4.31 -1.88 -8.57
CA ASP A 81 4.74 -1.20 -9.79
C ASP A 81 5.96 -0.33 -9.48
N ALA A 82 7.05 -0.58 -10.19
CA ALA A 82 8.30 0.18 -10.11
C ALA A 82 8.52 0.96 -11.41
N THR A 83 8.27 2.27 -11.37
CA THR A 83 8.41 3.16 -12.54
C THR A 83 9.76 3.84 -12.56
N VAL A 84 10.51 3.70 -13.66
CA VAL A 84 11.76 4.45 -13.87
C VAL A 84 11.44 5.90 -14.18
N THR A 85 11.98 6.83 -13.41
CA THR A 85 11.62 8.26 -13.46
C THR A 85 12.62 9.13 -14.21
N ASP A 86 13.86 8.67 -14.38
CA ASP A 86 14.91 9.39 -15.12
C ASP A 86 15.98 8.49 -15.73
N ASP A 87 16.94 9.13 -16.41
CA ASP A 87 18.05 8.47 -17.10
C ASP A 87 19.15 7.96 -16.15
N ASP A 88 19.10 8.35 -14.87
CA ASP A 88 19.93 7.82 -13.78
C ASP A 88 19.29 6.59 -13.12
N TYR A 89 18.19 6.09 -13.71
CA TYR A 89 17.40 4.95 -13.26
C TYR A 89 16.75 5.12 -11.87
N ASN A 90 16.47 6.34 -11.42
CA ASN A 90 15.69 6.53 -10.20
C ASN A 90 14.29 5.93 -10.34
N VAL A 91 13.78 5.25 -9.30
CA VAL A 91 12.51 4.51 -9.36
C VAL A 91 11.50 5.05 -8.37
N ASN A 92 10.24 5.15 -8.80
CA ASN A 92 9.10 5.37 -7.91
C ASN A 92 8.33 4.07 -7.74
N PHE A 93 7.92 3.78 -6.51
CA PHE A 93 7.20 2.56 -6.16
C PHE A 93 5.73 2.86 -5.86
N LYS A 94 4.83 2.04 -6.40
CA LYS A 94 3.42 2.07 -6.05
C LYS A 94 2.92 0.64 -5.85
N THR A 95 2.21 0.38 -4.76
CA THR A 95 1.59 -0.93 -4.57
C THR A 95 0.40 -1.11 -5.51
N ILE A 96 0.34 -2.27 -6.16
CA ILE A 96 -0.82 -2.72 -6.93
C ILE A 96 -1.78 -3.45 -6.00
N ASP A 97 -1.24 -4.18 -5.03
CA ASP A 97 -2.02 -4.84 -3.97
C ASP A 97 -1.73 -4.24 -2.59
N THR A 98 -2.75 -4.19 -1.74
CA THR A 98 -2.63 -3.88 -0.31
C THR A 98 -2.94 -5.12 0.50
N LEU A 99 -2.13 -5.37 1.54
CA LEU A 99 -2.26 -6.52 2.42
C LEU A 99 -3.05 -6.14 3.68
N TYR A 100 -4.11 -6.88 3.94
CA TYR A 100 -5.00 -6.69 5.08
C TYR A 100 -4.89 -7.82 6.07
N ASP A 101 -4.83 -7.50 7.36
CA ASP A 101 -5.18 -8.41 8.45
C ASP A 101 -6.70 -8.31 8.67
N LEU A 102 -7.44 -9.31 8.20
CA LEU A 102 -8.91 -9.27 8.18
C LEU A 102 -9.53 -9.11 9.58
N PRO A 103 -9.02 -9.77 10.64
CA PRO A 103 -9.45 -9.48 12.01
C PRO A 103 -9.26 -8.01 12.42
N THR A 104 -8.10 -7.42 12.09
CA THR A 104 -7.82 -6.02 12.42
C THR A 104 -8.75 -5.05 11.68
N VAL A 105 -9.05 -5.34 10.41
CA VAL A 105 -10.04 -4.59 9.62
C VAL A 105 -11.42 -4.71 10.24
N ALA A 106 -11.83 -5.92 10.63
CA ALA A 106 -13.12 -6.19 11.26
C ALA A 106 -13.28 -5.43 12.59
N ASP A 107 -12.25 -5.38 13.44
CA ASP A 107 -12.26 -4.62 14.69
C ASP A 107 -12.45 -3.12 14.42
N THR A 108 -11.68 -2.57 13.47
CA THR A 108 -11.74 -1.13 13.10
C THR A 108 -13.11 -0.75 12.50
N LEU A 109 -13.67 -1.62 11.66
CA LEU A 109 -14.99 -1.42 11.06
C LEU A 109 -16.11 -1.61 12.08
N THR A 110 -15.95 -2.49 13.07
CA THR A 110 -16.95 -2.66 14.14
C THR A 110 -17.17 -1.36 14.88
N GLU A 111 -16.09 -0.64 15.23
CA GLU A 111 -16.18 0.69 15.84
C GLU A 111 -16.87 1.68 14.90
N SER A 112 -16.36 1.81 13.67
CA SER A 112 -16.83 2.81 12.69
C SER A 112 -18.30 2.62 12.28
N VAL A 113 -18.73 1.36 12.07
CA VAL A 113 -20.11 1.03 11.69
C VAL A 113 -21.04 1.25 12.87
N SER A 114 -20.67 0.83 14.09
CA SER A 114 -21.49 1.04 15.30
C SER A 114 -21.74 2.53 15.54
N GLU A 115 -20.72 3.37 15.36
CA GLU A 115 -20.84 4.82 15.43
C GLU A 115 -21.77 5.39 14.35
N GLN A 116 -21.69 4.89 13.10
CA GLN A 116 -22.53 5.34 12.00
C GLN A 116 -24.01 5.00 12.22
N VAL A 117 -24.32 3.79 12.69
CA VAL A 117 -25.71 3.32 12.82
C VAL A 117 -26.34 3.66 14.17
N GLY A 118 -25.53 4.02 15.17
CA GLY A 118 -25.98 4.45 16.50
C GLY A 118 -26.38 3.31 17.44
N PHE A 119 -25.94 2.08 17.15
CA PHE A 119 -26.09 0.90 18.00
C PHE A 119 -24.93 -0.07 17.75
N ASP A 120 -24.66 -0.95 18.70
CA ASP A 120 -23.55 -1.90 18.60
C ASP A 120 -23.79 -2.91 17.47
N VAL A 121 -22.80 -3.08 16.60
CA VAL A 121 -22.75 -4.16 15.61
C VAL A 121 -21.53 -5.04 15.84
N THR A 122 -21.47 -6.18 15.18
CA THR A 122 -20.24 -6.97 15.03
C THR A 122 -19.93 -7.10 13.55
N VAL A 123 -18.73 -6.72 13.14
CA VAL A 123 -18.26 -6.90 11.75
C VAL A 123 -17.37 -8.14 11.67
N ASP A 124 -17.59 -8.97 10.66
CA ASP A 124 -16.74 -10.10 10.30
C ASP A 124 -16.22 -9.93 8.86
N CYS A 125 -14.91 -9.80 8.70
CA CYS A 125 -14.24 -9.71 7.40
C CYS A 125 -13.58 -11.04 6.98
N GLY A 126 -13.74 -12.10 7.77
CA GLY A 126 -13.01 -13.35 7.64
C GLY A 126 -11.73 -13.38 8.50
N SER A 127 -10.83 -14.30 8.17
CA SER A 127 -9.64 -14.59 8.99
C SER A 127 -8.34 -14.57 8.18
N GLY A 128 -7.24 -14.25 8.86
CA GLY A 128 -5.91 -14.25 8.28
C GLY A 128 -5.64 -13.03 7.39
N LEU A 129 -4.60 -13.18 6.55
CA LEU A 129 -4.14 -12.11 5.67
C LEU A 129 -4.78 -12.21 4.29
N LYS A 130 -5.08 -11.07 3.67
CA LYS A 130 -5.60 -11.00 2.31
C LYS A 130 -4.94 -9.87 1.52
N ALA A 131 -4.33 -10.20 0.38
CA ALA A 131 -3.91 -9.21 -0.60
C ALA A 131 -5.10 -8.83 -1.47
N VAL A 132 -5.36 -7.53 -1.64
CA VAL A 132 -6.46 -7.00 -2.46
C VAL A 132 -5.89 -5.94 -3.39
N GLU A 133 -6.25 -6.01 -4.66
CA GLU A 133 -5.82 -5.03 -5.66
C GLU A 133 -6.42 -3.65 -5.34
N VAL A 134 -5.60 -2.61 -5.38
CA VAL A 134 -5.98 -1.24 -5.13
C VAL A 134 -7.11 -0.82 -6.07
N GLY A 135 -8.14 -0.18 -5.50
CA GLY A 135 -9.35 0.24 -6.21
C GLY A 135 -10.38 -0.87 -6.41
N THR A 136 -10.08 -2.10 -6.02
CA THR A 136 -11.06 -3.20 -5.95
C THR A 136 -11.65 -3.32 -4.56
N THR A 137 -12.69 -4.14 -4.42
CA THR A 137 -13.44 -4.28 -3.17
C THR A 137 -13.36 -5.68 -2.58
N PHE A 138 -13.55 -5.74 -1.27
CA PHE A 138 -13.88 -6.97 -0.56
C PHE A 138 -15.00 -6.71 0.45
N ASP A 139 -15.77 -7.75 0.73
CA ASP A 139 -16.94 -7.65 1.58
C ASP A 139 -16.63 -8.17 2.99
N CYS A 140 -17.18 -7.47 3.97
CA CYS A 140 -17.35 -7.91 5.35
C CYS A 140 -18.86 -7.98 5.66
N THR A 141 -19.22 -8.67 6.74
CA THR A 141 -20.61 -8.80 7.21
C THR A 141 -20.76 -8.09 8.55
N ALA A 142 -21.64 -7.10 8.63
CA ALA A 142 -22.06 -6.46 9.87
C ALA A 142 -23.35 -7.12 10.37
N ALA A 143 -23.37 -7.60 11.62
CA ALA A 143 -24.53 -8.14 12.29
C ALA A 143 -25.01 -7.22 13.42
N ASP A 144 -26.31 -6.95 13.49
CA ASP A 144 -26.93 -6.23 14.62
C ASP A 144 -27.14 -7.16 15.84
N PRO A 145 -27.57 -6.63 17.00
CA PRO A 145 -27.82 -7.43 18.20
C PRO A 145 -28.96 -8.47 18.06
N GLN A 146 -29.78 -8.37 17.02
CA GLN A 146 -30.85 -9.31 16.68
C GLN A 146 -30.39 -10.38 15.67
N GLY A 147 -29.17 -10.25 15.12
CA GLY A 147 -28.60 -11.13 14.11
C GLY A 147 -29.02 -10.78 12.68
N GLU A 148 -29.56 -9.58 12.42
CA GLU A 148 -29.76 -9.09 11.05
C GLU A 148 -28.40 -8.71 10.45
N GLU A 149 -28.11 -9.26 9.28
CA GLU A 149 -26.82 -9.07 8.59
C GLU A 149 -26.93 -8.09 7.43
N ARG A 150 -25.87 -7.29 7.25
CA ARG A 150 -25.65 -6.43 6.09
C ARG A 150 -24.22 -6.51 5.61
N THR A 151 -24.02 -6.23 4.32
CA THR A 151 -22.68 -6.20 3.73
C THR A 151 -22.02 -4.85 3.99
N VAL A 152 -20.80 -4.86 4.52
CA VAL A 152 -19.90 -3.72 4.53
C VAL A 152 -18.91 -3.95 3.39
N GLN A 153 -18.99 -3.14 2.35
CA GLN A 153 -18.07 -3.22 1.22
C GLN A 153 -16.89 -2.29 1.47
N VAL A 154 -15.67 -2.85 1.47
CA VAL A 154 -14.41 -2.11 1.67
C VAL A 154 -13.72 -1.97 0.31
N THR A 155 -13.29 -0.76 -0.03
CA THR A 155 -12.49 -0.46 -1.23
C THR A 155 -11.04 -0.25 -0.83
N ALA A 156 -10.14 -1.05 -1.40
CA ALA A 156 -8.73 -1.03 -1.08
C ALA A 156 -8.03 0.24 -1.59
N ALA A 157 -7.33 0.94 -0.72
CA ALA A 157 -6.46 2.06 -1.07
C ALA A 157 -4.99 1.62 -1.18
N PRO A 158 -4.12 2.42 -1.83
CA PRO A 158 -2.68 2.20 -1.78
C PRO A 158 -2.15 2.15 -0.34
N VAL A 159 -1.04 1.43 -0.14
CA VAL A 159 -0.39 1.38 1.17
C VAL A 159 0.02 2.78 1.62
N GLY A 160 -0.44 3.19 2.81
CA GLY A 160 -0.19 4.51 3.39
C GLY A 160 -1.29 5.54 3.07
N GLU A 161 -2.33 5.15 2.35
CA GLU A 161 -3.57 5.91 2.17
C GLU A 161 -4.72 5.22 2.93
N ASP A 162 -5.78 5.98 3.23
CA ASP A 162 -6.94 5.46 3.95
C ASP A 162 -7.88 4.71 3.00
N ASP A 163 -8.32 3.52 3.40
CA ASP A 163 -9.39 2.79 2.71
C ASP A 163 -10.73 3.54 2.81
N SER A 164 -11.67 3.16 1.93
CA SER A 164 -13.06 3.61 2.03
C SER A 164 -14.00 2.42 2.19
N TRP A 165 -15.15 2.64 2.83
CA TRP A 165 -16.15 1.60 3.01
C TRP A 165 -17.56 2.14 2.93
N GLU A 166 -18.52 1.28 2.58
CA GLU A 166 -19.94 1.57 2.59
C GLU A 166 -20.76 0.40 3.15
N LEU A 167 -21.86 0.73 3.83
CA LEU A 167 -22.84 -0.26 4.30
C LEU A 167 -23.92 -0.44 3.23
N LEU A 168 -23.99 -1.63 2.63
CA LEU A 168 -24.98 -1.99 1.63
C LEU A 168 -26.29 -2.43 2.30
N GLY A 169 -27.42 -2.05 1.70
CA GLY A 169 -28.77 -2.29 2.23
C GLY A 169 -29.72 -2.93 1.23
#